data_AF-A0A355AE88-F1
#
_entry.id   AF-A0A355AE88-F1
#
_cell.length_a   1.000
_cell.length_b   1.000
_cell.length_c   1.000
_cell.angle_alpha   90.00
_cell.angle_beta   90.00
_cell.angle_gamma   90.00
#
_symmetry.space_group_name_H-M   'P 1'
#
loop_
_entity.id
_entity.type
_entity.pdbx_description
1 polymer ?
#
loop_
_entity_poly.entity_id
_entity_poly.type
_entity_poly.pdbx_seq_one_letter_code
_entity_poly.pdbx_strand_id
1 'polypeptide(L)'
;TTTLEITMGVTVNLFGVLFLIYILSFVYSFIRLKIKAQEKVFSIKLGAKDSELQLLKSQVNPHFLFNTLNTLYATALEEKAPKTAKSTAKLASLIRYMQEDINKDLIPLENEIKYLKDYITIQKLRCSIEPEIETKFSNIKTHQISPGLLIPFVENAFKYGINPSKKSKLSVSIICNENTINFECINSHDESFKTYYKEQGFGIGIKNAKQRLELVYPKSHMFELKKENAIFSVKINILTTLNKS
;
A
#
# COMPACT_ATOMS: atom_id res chain seq x y z
N THR A 1 -70.77 44.29 15.14
CA THR A 1 -69.39 44.70 15.46
C THR A 1 -68.53 43.51 15.85
N THR A 2 -68.99 42.62 16.75
CA THR A 2 -68.26 41.43 17.22
C THR A 2 -67.87 40.40 16.13
N THR A 3 -68.71 40.14 15.13
CA THR A 3 -68.40 39.17 14.06
C THR A 3 -67.30 39.64 13.10
N LEU A 4 -67.19 40.95 12.90
CA LEU A 4 -66.19 41.57 12.03
C LEU A 4 -64.79 41.54 12.68
N GLU A 5 -64.73 41.75 13.99
CA GLU A 5 -63.49 41.68 14.76
C GLU A 5 -62.94 40.26 14.81
N ILE A 6 -63.80 39.26 15.01
CA ILE A 6 -63.41 37.84 15.01
C ILE A 6 -62.87 37.44 13.63
N THR A 7 -63.53 37.83 12.54
CA THR A 7 -63.06 37.50 11.18
C THR A 7 -61.73 38.18 10.84
N MET A 8 -61.52 39.44 11.25
CA MET A 8 -60.24 40.12 11.09
C MET A 8 -59.11 39.46 11.92
N GLY A 9 -59.39 39.01 13.14
CA GLY A 9 -58.40 38.29 13.95
C GLY A 9 -57.97 36.95 13.34
N VAL A 10 -58.91 36.21 12.74
CA VAL A 10 -58.63 34.94 12.06
C VAL A 10 -57.79 35.14 10.79
N THR A 11 -58.06 36.17 9.99
CA THR A 11 -57.29 36.43 8.76
C THR A 11 -55.87 36.88 9.07
N VAL A 12 -55.65 37.70 10.11
CA VAL A 12 -54.32 38.12 10.55
C VAL A 12 -53.50 36.91 11.04
N ASN A 13 -54.09 36.01 11.84
CA ASN A 13 -53.42 34.78 12.28
C ASN A 13 -53.06 33.85 11.11
N LEU A 14 -53.96 33.69 10.14
CA LEU A 14 -53.69 32.89 8.94
C LEU A 14 -52.51 33.45 8.13
N PHE A 15 -52.45 34.77 7.97
CA PHE A 15 -51.33 35.44 7.31
C PHE A 15 -50.01 35.21 8.07
N GLY A 16 -50.04 35.30 9.41
CA GLY A 16 -48.87 35.02 10.26
C GLY A 16 -48.35 33.59 10.11
N VAL A 17 -49.25 32.60 10.07
CA VAL A 17 -48.89 31.19 9.87
C VAL A 17 -48.30 30.95 8.47
N LEU A 18 -48.91 31.50 7.42
CA LEU A 18 -48.40 31.38 6.05
C LEU A 18 -47.02 32.06 5.91
N PHE A 19 -46.83 33.21 6.54
CA PHE A 19 -45.54 33.91 6.56
C PHE A 19 -44.46 33.09 7.28
N LEU A 20 -44.79 32.46 8.41
CA LEU A 20 -43.87 31.56 9.12
C LEU A 20 -43.49 30.34 8.27
N ILE A 21 -44.45 29.70 7.59
CA ILE A 21 -44.20 28.58 6.67
C ILE A 21 -43.30 29.02 5.52
N TYR A 22 -43.52 30.21 4.96
CA TYR A 22 -42.68 30.77 3.91
C TYR A 22 -41.23 30.97 4.39
N ILE A 23 -41.03 31.56 5.57
CA ILE A 23 -39.69 31.73 6.16
C ILE A 23 -39.02 30.38 6.40
N LEU A 24 -39.72 29.41 6.98
CA LEU A 24 -39.16 28.08 7.25
C LEU A 24 -38.78 27.36 5.94
N SER A 25 -39.62 27.46 4.91
CA SER A 25 -39.33 26.90 3.57
C SER A 25 -38.12 27.58 2.93
N PHE A 26 -38.01 28.89 3.05
CA PHE A 26 -36.87 29.66 2.55
C PHE A 26 -35.57 29.28 3.27
N VAL A 27 -35.58 29.20 4.60
CA VAL A 27 -34.44 28.76 5.42
C VAL A 27 -34.03 27.33 5.07
N TYR A 28 -34.99 26.41 4.96
CA TYR A 28 -34.73 25.03 4.55
C TYR A 28 -34.10 24.94 3.16
N SER A 29 -34.64 25.68 2.18
CA SER A 29 -34.11 25.74 0.83
C SER A 29 -32.67 26.29 0.81
N PHE A 30 -32.40 27.34 1.59
CA PHE A 30 -31.07 27.93 1.70
C PHE A 30 -30.06 26.96 2.33
N ILE A 31 -30.43 26.27 3.41
CA ILE A 31 -29.59 25.24 4.04
C ILE A 31 -29.31 24.09 3.06
N ARG A 32 -30.35 23.59 2.37
CA ARG A 32 -30.20 22.53 1.35
C ARG A 32 -29.26 22.94 0.23
N LEU A 33 -29.33 24.19 -0.23
CA LEU A 33 -28.45 24.71 -1.27
C LEU A 33 -26.99 24.77 -0.78
N LYS A 34 -26.76 25.19 0.46
CA LYS A 34 -25.43 25.22 1.08
C LYS A 34 -24.84 23.82 1.24
N ILE A 35 -25.61 22.84 1.70
CA ILE A 35 -25.17 21.45 1.85
C ILE A 35 -24.77 20.88 0.48
N LYS A 36 -25.64 21.02 -0.54
CA LYS A 36 -25.32 20.56 -1.91
C LYS A 36 -24.08 21.22 -2.50
N ALA A 37 -23.89 22.52 -2.22
CA ALA A 37 -22.69 23.22 -2.66
C ALA A 37 -21.42 22.67 -1.97
N GLN A 38 -21.49 22.36 -0.67
CA GLN A 38 -20.39 21.74 0.07
C GLN A 38 -20.07 20.33 -0.44
N GLU A 39 -21.09 19.50 -0.68
CA GLU A 39 -20.92 18.17 -1.27
C GLU A 39 -20.21 18.24 -2.63
N LYS A 40 -20.60 19.19 -3.49
CA LYS A 40 -19.97 19.40 -4.80
C LYS A 40 -18.53 19.89 -4.68
N VAL A 41 -18.24 20.80 -3.75
CA VAL A 41 -16.86 21.25 -3.48
C VAL A 41 -16.00 20.09 -2.96
N PHE A 42 -16.55 19.26 -2.07
CA PHE A 42 -15.88 18.10 -1.53
C PHE A 42 -15.59 17.05 -2.61
N SER A 43 -16.55 16.76 -3.50
CA SER A 43 -16.36 15.81 -4.61
C SER A 43 -15.33 16.31 -5.63
N ILE A 44 -15.33 17.61 -5.96
CA ILE A 44 -14.31 18.22 -6.82
C ILE A 44 -12.92 18.10 -6.17
N LYS A 45 -12.82 18.36 -4.87
CA LYS A 45 -11.56 18.28 -4.13
C LYS A 45 -11.00 16.85 -4.06
N LEU A 46 -11.87 15.86 -3.88
CA LEU A 46 -11.53 14.44 -3.98
C LEU A 46 -11.02 14.08 -5.38
N GLY A 47 -11.77 14.41 -6.42
CA GLY A 47 -11.37 14.13 -7.81
C GLY A 47 -10.06 14.83 -8.22
N ALA A 48 -9.83 16.05 -7.73
CA ALA A 48 -8.56 16.76 -7.94
C ALA A 48 -7.39 16.08 -7.22
N LYS A 49 -7.60 15.55 -6.01
CA LYS A 49 -6.58 14.80 -5.27
C LYS A 49 -6.25 13.47 -5.92
N ASP A 50 -7.25 12.76 -6.42
CA ASP A 50 -7.04 11.53 -7.20
C ASP A 50 -6.29 11.82 -8.51
N SER A 51 -6.62 12.94 -9.17
CA SER A 51 -5.93 13.38 -10.38
C SER A 51 -4.48 13.80 -10.11
N GLU A 52 -4.23 14.51 -9.01
CA GLU A 52 -2.88 14.87 -8.55
C GLU A 52 -2.06 13.62 -8.24
N LEU A 53 -2.65 12.63 -7.53
CA LEU A 53 -2.04 11.34 -7.27
C LEU A 53 -1.74 10.56 -8.56
N GLN A 54 -2.66 10.54 -9.52
CA GLN A 54 -2.44 9.92 -10.83
C GLN A 54 -1.34 10.62 -11.62
N LEU A 55 -1.31 11.95 -11.60
CA LEU A 55 -0.28 12.75 -12.25
C LEU A 55 1.11 12.51 -11.62
N LEU A 56 1.19 12.46 -10.29
CA LEU A 56 2.41 12.09 -9.56
C LEU A 56 2.86 10.67 -9.92
N LYS A 57 1.93 9.71 -10.02
CA LYS A 57 2.22 8.35 -10.49
C LYS A 57 2.69 8.31 -11.95
N SER A 58 2.25 9.24 -12.81
CA SER A 58 2.60 9.25 -14.23
C SER A 58 3.92 9.96 -14.57
N GLN A 59 4.52 10.71 -13.64
CA GLN A 59 5.80 11.41 -13.87
C GLN A 59 6.98 10.46 -14.15
N VAL A 60 6.81 9.17 -13.88
CA VAL A 60 7.67 8.10 -14.38
C VAL A 60 6.86 7.28 -15.36
N ASN A 61 7.16 7.29 -16.66
CA ASN A 61 6.50 6.42 -17.64
C ASN A 61 6.99 4.97 -17.44
N PRO A 62 6.21 4.08 -16.79
CA PRO A 62 6.71 2.76 -16.41
C PRO A 62 6.95 1.89 -17.63
N HIS A 63 6.18 2.12 -18.71
CA HIS A 63 6.34 1.44 -19.98
C HIS A 63 7.65 1.83 -20.67
N PHE A 64 8.01 3.12 -20.66
CA PHE A 64 9.32 3.56 -21.15
C PHE A 64 10.45 2.90 -20.36
N LEU A 65 10.41 2.93 -19.03
CA LEU A 65 11.43 2.29 -18.20
C LEU A 65 11.55 0.78 -18.45
N PHE A 66 10.43 0.08 -18.55
CA PHE A 66 10.42 -1.35 -18.88
C PHE A 66 11.07 -1.61 -20.25
N ASN A 67 10.72 -0.82 -21.27
CA ASN A 67 11.31 -0.93 -22.60
C ASN A 67 12.81 -0.64 -22.60
N THR A 68 13.25 0.42 -21.92
CA THR A 68 14.68 0.74 -21.77
C THR A 68 15.44 -0.39 -21.11
N LEU A 69 14.90 -1.01 -20.06
CA LEU A 69 15.53 -2.16 -19.41
C LEU A 69 15.57 -3.39 -20.32
N ASN A 70 14.54 -3.66 -21.10
CA ASN A 70 14.58 -4.76 -22.07
C ASN A 70 15.64 -4.53 -23.16
N THR A 71 15.81 -3.28 -23.61
CA THR A 71 16.91 -2.92 -24.52
C THR A 71 18.26 -3.17 -23.86
N LEU A 72 18.48 -2.68 -22.63
CA LEU A 72 19.71 -2.93 -21.88
C LEU A 72 19.98 -4.41 -21.61
N TYR A 73 18.91 -5.21 -21.42
CA TYR A 73 19.01 -6.66 -21.30
C TYR A 73 19.54 -7.29 -22.59
N ALA A 74 18.97 -6.92 -23.74
CA ALA A 74 19.41 -7.41 -25.04
C ALA A 74 20.86 -7.01 -25.34
N THR A 75 21.22 -5.74 -25.12
CA THR A 75 22.60 -5.24 -25.29
C THR A 75 23.58 -5.98 -24.39
N ALA A 76 23.23 -6.24 -23.12
CA ALA A 76 24.09 -7.01 -22.22
C ALA A 76 24.30 -8.46 -22.67
N LEU A 77 23.34 -9.06 -23.38
CA LEU A 77 23.52 -10.38 -23.99
C LEU A 77 24.47 -10.33 -25.18
N GLU A 78 24.33 -9.31 -26.05
CA GLU A 78 25.21 -9.08 -27.20
C GLU A 78 26.67 -8.87 -26.76
N GLU A 79 26.87 -8.09 -25.69
CA GLU A 79 28.19 -7.84 -25.09
C GLU A 79 28.73 -9.01 -24.25
N LYS A 80 28.03 -10.16 -24.22
CA LYS A 80 28.39 -11.34 -23.41
C LYS A 80 28.59 -11.01 -21.93
N ALA A 81 27.73 -10.14 -21.39
CA ALA A 81 27.70 -9.72 -19.98
C ALA A 81 26.52 -10.39 -19.23
N PRO A 82 26.56 -11.71 -18.96
CA PRO A 82 25.41 -12.47 -18.45
C PRO A 82 24.95 -12.02 -17.05
N LYS A 83 25.86 -11.52 -16.20
CA LYS A 83 25.50 -10.97 -14.89
C LYS A 83 24.68 -9.68 -15.03
N THR A 84 25.08 -8.79 -15.93
CA THR A 84 24.36 -7.55 -16.24
C THR A 84 22.99 -7.88 -16.82
N ALA A 85 22.91 -8.75 -17.83
CA ALA A 85 21.65 -9.20 -18.41
C ALA A 85 20.69 -9.77 -17.34
N LYS A 86 21.16 -10.71 -16.51
CA LYS A 86 20.34 -11.28 -15.43
C LYS A 86 19.81 -10.23 -14.45
N SER A 87 20.63 -9.22 -14.12
CA SER A 87 20.26 -8.14 -13.21
C SER A 87 19.23 -7.20 -13.84
N THR A 88 19.42 -6.84 -15.10
CA THR A 88 18.48 -6.02 -15.87
C THR A 88 17.12 -6.70 -16.04
N ALA A 89 17.10 -8.00 -16.33
CA ALA A 89 15.86 -8.78 -16.43
C ALA A 89 15.08 -8.81 -15.10
N LYS A 90 15.79 -8.94 -13.97
CA LYS A 90 15.17 -8.87 -12.65
C LYS A 90 14.59 -7.49 -12.37
N LEU A 91 15.31 -6.42 -12.72
CA LEU A 91 14.81 -5.06 -12.55
C LEU A 91 13.57 -4.81 -13.43
N ALA A 92 13.58 -5.26 -14.67
CA ALA A 92 12.42 -5.20 -15.57
C ALA A 92 11.21 -5.94 -14.98
N SER A 93 11.44 -7.08 -14.33
CA SER A 93 10.38 -7.81 -13.62
C SER A 93 9.81 -7.02 -12.43
N LEU A 94 10.64 -6.31 -11.66
CA LEU A 94 10.16 -5.47 -10.56
C LEU A 94 9.29 -4.32 -11.07
N ILE A 95 9.70 -3.65 -12.16
CA ILE A 95 8.93 -2.56 -12.76
C ILE A 95 7.59 -3.06 -13.29
N ARG A 96 7.58 -4.23 -13.96
CA ARG A 96 6.34 -4.83 -14.46
C ARG A 96 5.34 -5.11 -13.33
N TYR A 97 5.82 -5.67 -12.23
CA TYR A 97 5.00 -5.88 -11.03
C TYR A 97 4.40 -4.56 -10.52
N MET A 98 5.21 -3.50 -10.43
CA MET A 98 4.75 -2.18 -10.01
C MET A 98 3.77 -1.53 -11.00
N GLN A 99 3.73 -1.95 -12.25
CA GLN A 99 2.82 -1.42 -13.26
C GLN A 99 1.50 -2.19 -13.31
N GLU A 100 1.58 -3.52 -13.32
CA GLU A 100 0.44 -4.40 -13.62
C GLU A 100 -0.26 -4.89 -12.35
N ASP A 101 0.51 -5.24 -11.32
CA ASP A 101 0.00 -5.97 -10.16
C ASP A 101 -0.34 -5.06 -8.99
N ILE A 102 0.39 -3.96 -8.77
CA ILE A 102 0.23 -3.09 -7.58
C ILE A 102 -1.17 -2.47 -7.43
N ASN A 103 -1.91 -2.29 -8.53
CA ASN A 103 -3.22 -1.65 -8.54
C ASN A 103 -4.38 -2.66 -8.47
N LYS A 104 -4.10 -3.97 -8.40
CA LYS A 104 -5.12 -5.02 -8.22
C LYS A 104 -5.47 -5.15 -6.74
N ASP A 105 -6.68 -5.62 -6.45
CA ASP A 105 -7.11 -5.89 -5.07
C ASP A 105 -6.33 -7.05 -4.45
N LEU A 106 -6.22 -8.14 -5.20
CA LEU A 106 -5.52 -9.38 -4.85
C LEU A 106 -4.74 -9.91 -6.06
N ILE A 107 -3.59 -10.52 -5.77
CA ILE A 107 -2.76 -11.24 -6.73
C ILE A 107 -2.43 -12.64 -6.22
N PRO A 108 -2.08 -13.61 -7.10
CA PRO A 108 -1.53 -14.88 -6.65
C PRO A 108 -0.32 -14.65 -5.74
N LEU A 109 -0.25 -15.38 -4.62
CA LEU A 109 0.87 -15.28 -3.68
C LEU A 109 2.22 -15.61 -4.36
N GLU A 110 2.19 -16.43 -5.40
CA GLU A 110 3.36 -16.72 -6.24
C GLU A 110 3.96 -15.46 -6.89
N ASN A 111 3.11 -14.51 -7.32
CA ASN A 111 3.57 -13.25 -7.92
C ASN A 111 4.25 -12.37 -6.86
N GLU A 112 3.67 -12.26 -5.66
CA GLU A 112 4.28 -11.56 -4.52
C GLU A 112 5.64 -12.18 -4.18
N ILE A 113 5.72 -13.51 -4.08
CA ILE A 113 6.97 -14.23 -3.79
C ILE A 113 8.02 -14.02 -4.88
N LYS A 114 7.61 -14.04 -6.14
CA LYS A 114 8.51 -13.77 -7.27
C LYS A 114 9.08 -12.36 -7.17
N TYR A 115 8.25 -11.38 -6.85
CA TYR A 115 8.67 -10.01 -6.62
C TYR A 115 9.69 -9.90 -5.48
N LEU A 116 9.42 -10.53 -4.33
CA LEU A 116 10.36 -10.57 -3.19
C LEU A 116 11.70 -11.21 -3.58
N LYS A 117 11.69 -12.33 -4.30
CA LYS A 117 12.92 -13.01 -4.77
C LYS A 117 13.74 -12.14 -5.71
N ASP A 118 13.09 -11.46 -6.65
CA ASP A 118 13.75 -10.57 -7.59
C ASP A 118 14.34 -9.36 -6.86
N TYR A 119 13.61 -8.78 -5.90
CA TYR A 119 14.10 -7.70 -5.04
C TYR A 119 15.32 -8.12 -4.22
N ILE A 120 15.24 -9.25 -3.49
CA ILE A 120 16.35 -9.81 -2.71
C ILE A 120 17.57 -9.99 -3.59
N THR A 121 17.40 -10.56 -4.79
CA THR A 121 18.53 -10.79 -5.70
C THR A 121 19.21 -9.50 -6.10
N ILE A 122 18.45 -8.44 -6.43
CA ILE A 122 19.02 -7.15 -6.82
C ILE A 122 19.74 -6.50 -5.63
N GLN A 123 19.15 -6.53 -4.44
CA GLN A 123 19.80 -5.93 -3.26
C GLN A 123 21.11 -6.62 -2.90
N LYS A 124 21.21 -7.95 -3.10
CA LYS A 124 22.47 -8.69 -2.90
C LYS A 124 23.61 -8.16 -3.79
N LEU A 125 23.32 -7.70 -5.00
CA LEU A 125 24.34 -7.17 -5.92
C LEU A 125 25.04 -5.92 -5.40
N ARG A 126 24.43 -5.22 -4.43
CA ARG A 126 24.95 -4.00 -3.84
C ARG A 126 25.88 -4.26 -2.65
N CYS A 127 25.99 -5.51 -2.22
CA CYS A 127 26.82 -5.90 -1.09
C CYS A 127 28.19 -6.39 -1.57
N SER A 128 29.26 -5.81 -1.06
CA SER A 128 30.63 -6.26 -1.33
C SER A 128 30.93 -7.59 -0.64
N ILE A 129 30.33 -7.83 0.53
CA ILE A 129 30.33 -9.13 1.20
C ILE A 129 28.93 -9.73 1.08
N GLU A 130 28.84 -10.92 0.52
CA GLU A 130 27.54 -11.56 0.28
C GLU A 130 26.85 -11.90 1.62
N PRO A 131 25.61 -11.39 1.86
CA PRO A 131 24.87 -11.73 3.05
C PRO A 131 24.34 -13.17 3.00
N GLU A 132 24.22 -13.80 4.17
CA GLU A 132 23.60 -15.11 4.34
C GLU A 132 22.09 -14.90 4.34
N ILE A 133 21.45 -15.23 3.22
CA ILE A 133 20.01 -15.06 3.04
C ILE A 133 19.36 -16.43 2.84
N GLU A 134 18.46 -16.77 3.75
CA GLU A 134 17.64 -17.97 3.68
C GLU A 134 16.22 -17.60 3.26
N THR A 135 15.69 -18.32 2.26
CA THR A 135 14.30 -18.15 1.83
C THR A 135 13.56 -19.49 1.85
N LYS A 136 12.41 -19.55 2.51
CA LYS A 136 11.58 -20.76 2.59
C LYS A 136 10.15 -20.47 2.18
N PHE A 137 9.67 -21.14 1.13
CA PHE A 137 8.32 -20.95 0.59
C PHE A 137 7.61 -22.31 0.46
N SER A 138 6.41 -22.45 1.03
CA SER A 138 5.68 -23.73 1.03
C SER A 138 4.16 -23.54 0.94
N ASN A 139 3.49 -24.43 0.20
CA ASN A 139 2.02 -24.49 0.03
C ASN A 139 1.35 -23.23 -0.56
N ILE A 140 2.03 -22.53 -1.46
CA ILE A 140 1.66 -21.16 -1.90
C ILE A 140 0.62 -21.07 -3.04
N LYS A 141 0.37 -22.16 -3.78
CA LYS A 141 -0.33 -22.16 -5.08
C LYS A 141 -1.77 -21.63 -5.04
N THR A 142 -2.51 -21.91 -3.99
CA THR A 142 -3.95 -21.60 -3.88
C THR A 142 -4.25 -20.29 -3.19
N HIS A 143 -3.20 -19.54 -2.80
CA HIS A 143 -3.34 -18.36 -1.96
C HIS A 143 -3.24 -17.08 -2.78
N GLN A 144 -4.01 -16.07 -2.37
CA GLN A 144 -3.95 -14.71 -2.90
C GLN A 144 -3.63 -13.72 -1.79
N ILE A 145 -2.97 -12.63 -2.15
CA ILE A 145 -2.55 -11.59 -1.21
C ILE A 145 -2.68 -10.21 -1.85
N SER A 146 -2.86 -9.18 -1.02
CA SER A 146 -2.80 -7.80 -1.47
C SER A 146 -1.38 -7.48 -1.96
N PRO A 147 -1.23 -6.93 -3.18
CA PRO A 147 0.07 -6.76 -3.82
C PRO A 147 0.96 -5.77 -3.07
N GLY A 148 2.21 -6.12 -2.78
CA GLY A 148 3.19 -5.25 -2.15
C GLY A 148 2.96 -5.10 -0.65
N LEU A 149 2.22 -6.02 -0.04
CA LEU A 149 2.00 -6.04 1.40
C LEU A 149 3.26 -6.47 2.15
N LEU A 150 4.05 -7.41 1.59
CA LEU A 150 5.17 -8.03 2.28
C LEU A 150 6.50 -7.29 2.04
N ILE A 151 6.63 -6.59 0.90
CA ILE A 151 7.87 -5.92 0.52
C ILE A 151 8.39 -4.92 1.56
N PRO A 152 7.58 -4.12 2.28
CA PRO A 152 8.11 -3.12 3.21
C PRO A 152 8.91 -3.74 4.37
N PHE A 153 8.61 -4.99 4.74
CA PHE A 153 9.34 -5.72 5.78
C PHE A 153 10.68 -6.24 5.28
N VAL A 154 10.72 -6.73 4.03
CA VAL A 154 11.97 -7.17 3.39
C VAL A 154 12.87 -5.96 3.10
N GLU A 155 12.31 -4.83 2.65
CA GLU A 155 13.03 -3.56 2.52
C GLU A 155 13.63 -3.09 3.84
N ASN A 156 12.85 -3.18 4.92
CA ASN A 156 13.32 -2.84 6.25
C ASN A 156 14.51 -3.72 6.66
N ALA A 157 14.43 -5.03 6.44
CA ALA A 157 15.52 -5.95 6.74
C ALA A 157 16.80 -5.63 5.95
N PHE A 158 16.72 -5.23 4.68
CA PHE A 158 17.89 -4.76 3.94
C PHE A 158 18.41 -3.40 4.40
N LYS A 159 17.52 -2.48 4.77
CA LYS A 159 17.90 -1.12 5.19
C LYS A 159 18.60 -1.11 6.55
N TYR A 160 18.18 -1.97 7.47
CA TYR A 160 18.63 -1.95 8.88
C TYR A 160 19.34 -3.23 9.33
N GLY A 161 19.21 -4.34 8.61
CA GLY A 161 19.77 -5.63 8.99
C GLY A 161 20.87 -6.18 8.11
N ILE A 162 21.12 -5.58 6.95
CA ILE A 162 22.18 -6.00 6.02
C ILE A 162 23.28 -4.93 5.94
N ASN A 163 24.51 -5.35 6.25
CA ASN A 163 25.71 -4.54 6.03
C ASN A 163 26.29 -4.88 4.65
N PRO A 164 26.44 -3.90 3.75
CA PRO A 164 27.11 -4.15 2.47
C PRO A 164 28.57 -4.63 2.61
N SER A 165 29.22 -4.35 3.74
CA SER A 165 30.65 -4.58 3.98
C SER A 165 30.94 -5.55 5.14
N LYS A 166 29.92 -6.20 5.73
CA LYS A 166 30.09 -7.21 6.79
C LYS A 166 29.12 -8.37 6.61
N LYS A 167 29.47 -9.55 7.14
CA LYS A 167 28.54 -10.68 7.18
C LYS A 167 27.28 -10.29 7.95
N SER A 168 26.14 -10.56 7.34
CA SER A 168 24.81 -10.25 7.86
C SER A 168 23.88 -11.40 7.54
N LYS A 169 22.87 -11.63 8.38
CA LYS A 169 21.90 -12.72 8.20
C LYS A 169 20.50 -12.18 8.00
N LEU A 170 19.78 -12.77 7.04
CA LEU A 170 18.38 -12.51 6.76
C LEU A 170 17.67 -13.83 6.48
N SER A 171 16.55 -14.08 7.16
CA SER A 171 15.63 -15.16 6.86
C SER A 171 14.29 -14.58 6.44
N VAL A 172 13.74 -15.08 5.34
CA VAL A 172 12.41 -14.75 4.85
C VAL A 172 11.65 -16.04 4.59
N SER A 173 10.55 -16.25 5.32
CA SER A 173 9.71 -17.43 5.14
C SER A 173 8.26 -17.07 4.87
N ILE A 174 7.64 -17.81 3.94
CA ILE A 174 6.20 -17.80 3.71
C ILE A 174 5.71 -19.25 3.68
N ILE A 175 4.93 -19.62 4.68
CA ILE A 175 4.41 -20.98 4.85
C ILE A 175 2.90 -20.89 4.94
N CYS A 176 2.22 -21.51 3.99
CA CYS A 176 0.77 -21.53 3.99
C CYS A 176 0.22 -22.85 4.54
N ASN A 177 -0.93 -22.75 5.21
CA ASN A 177 -1.83 -23.86 5.51
C ASN A 177 -3.16 -23.62 4.79
N GLU A 178 -4.17 -24.49 4.94
CA GLU A 178 -5.43 -24.44 4.16
C GLU A 178 -5.98 -23.02 3.90
N ASN A 179 -6.13 -22.22 4.96
CA ASN A 179 -6.72 -20.88 4.89
C ASN A 179 -5.79 -19.80 5.48
N THR A 180 -4.50 -20.08 5.64
CA THR A 180 -3.61 -19.14 6.34
C THR A 180 -2.30 -18.93 5.60
N ILE A 181 -1.91 -17.67 5.48
CA ILE A 181 -0.58 -17.27 5.02
C ILE A 181 0.22 -16.85 6.26
N ASN A 182 1.31 -17.57 6.54
CA ASN A 182 2.26 -17.18 7.58
C ASN A 182 3.50 -16.59 6.92
N PHE A 183 3.78 -15.32 7.18
CA PHE A 183 5.00 -14.65 6.77
C PHE A 183 5.88 -14.37 8.00
N GLU A 184 7.17 -14.64 7.86
CA GLU A 184 8.18 -14.30 8.85
C GLU A 184 9.40 -13.70 8.16
N CYS A 185 9.88 -12.58 8.68
CA CYS A 185 11.12 -11.95 8.24
C CYS A 185 11.99 -11.65 9.46
N ILE A 186 13.19 -12.22 9.49
CA ILE A 186 14.13 -12.11 10.60
C ILE A 186 15.46 -11.59 10.07
N ASN A 187 15.99 -10.53 10.66
CA ASN A 187 17.32 -10.04 10.37
C ASN A 187 18.13 -9.79 11.64
N SER A 188 19.45 -9.86 11.52
CA SER A 188 20.33 -9.31 12.53
C SER A 188 20.05 -7.82 12.70
N HIS A 189 20.02 -7.33 13.93
CA HIS A 189 19.80 -5.93 14.27
C HIS A 189 20.98 -5.44 15.09
N ASP A 190 21.80 -4.57 14.51
CA ASP A 190 22.93 -3.95 15.20
C ASP A 190 22.58 -2.49 15.54
N GLU A 191 22.56 -2.13 16.82
CA GLU A 191 22.28 -0.75 17.24
C GLU A 191 23.38 0.24 16.86
N SER A 192 24.60 -0.26 16.58
CA SER A 192 25.70 0.56 16.09
C SER A 192 25.59 0.91 14.60
N PHE A 193 24.63 0.31 13.89
CA PHE A 193 24.33 0.68 12.51
C PHE A 193 23.72 2.08 12.47
N LYS A 194 24.59 3.09 12.35
CA LYS A 194 24.21 4.32 11.67
C LYS A 194 23.75 3.90 10.28
N THR A 195 22.47 4.13 9.99
CA THR A 195 21.87 3.82 8.70
C THR A 195 22.78 4.23 7.56
N TYR A 196 23.23 3.26 6.75
CA TYR A 196 24.00 3.56 5.54
C TYR A 196 23.17 4.43 4.57
N TYR A 197 21.85 4.32 4.68
CA TYR A 197 20.87 5.21 4.07
C TYR A 197 20.49 6.34 5.04
N LYS A 198 21.12 7.51 4.90
CA LYS A 198 20.86 8.73 5.70
C LYS A 198 19.44 9.31 5.47
N GLU A 199 18.39 8.58 5.79
CA GLU A 199 17.01 9.06 5.68
C GLU A 199 16.28 9.00 7.02
N GLN A 200 15.67 10.12 7.39
CA GLN A 200 14.65 10.20 8.44
C GLN A 200 13.41 9.43 7.96
N GLY A 201 13.14 8.27 8.55
CA GLY A 201 11.96 7.48 8.18
C GLY A 201 11.92 6.06 8.75
N PHE A 202 12.69 5.79 9.81
CA PHE A 202 12.65 4.50 10.49
C PHE A 202 11.21 4.17 10.87
N GLY A 203 10.72 3.02 10.41
CA GLY A 203 9.38 2.55 10.73
C GLY A 203 8.23 3.13 9.91
N ILE A 204 8.42 4.11 9.00
CA ILE A 204 7.32 4.64 8.16
C ILE A 204 6.76 3.53 7.25
N GLY A 205 7.63 2.78 6.58
CA GLY A 205 7.22 1.67 5.71
C GLY A 205 6.47 0.56 6.47
N ILE A 206 6.97 0.17 7.64
CA ILE A 206 6.32 -0.82 8.51
C ILE A 206 4.97 -0.30 9.02
N LYS A 207 4.90 0.96 9.44
CA LYS A 207 3.66 1.60 9.91
C LYS A 207 2.60 1.61 8.81
N ASN A 208 2.98 2.01 7.60
CA ASN A 208 2.06 2.04 6.46
C ASN A 208 1.62 0.62 6.07
N ALA A 209 2.53 -0.35 6.08
CA ALA A 209 2.20 -1.75 5.83
C ALA A 209 1.23 -2.32 6.87
N LYS A 210 1.42 -1.99 8.16
CA LYS A 210 0.52 -2.37 9.24
C LYS A 210 -0.88 -1.75 9.06
N GLN A 211 -0.96 -0.45 8.75
CA GLN A 211 -2.24 0.21 8.49
C GLN A 211 -2.95 -0.42 7.29
N ARG A 212 -2.20 -0.74 6.21
CA ARG A 212 -2.75 -1.44 5.05
C ARG A 212 -3.26 -2.83 5.42
N LEU A 213 -2.54 -3.58 6.25
CA LEU A 213 -2.96 -4.89 6.74
C LEU A 213 -4.29 -4.79 7.52
N GLU A 214 -4.44 -3.77 8.36
CA GLU A 214 -5.68 -3.49 9.10
C GLU A 214 -6.87 -3.16 8.18
N LEU A 215 -6.63 -2.42 7.11
CA LEU A 215 -7.66 -2.02 6.14
C LEU A 215 -8.09 -3.18 5.23
N VAL A 216 -7.13 -3.97 4.73
CA VAL A 216 -7.41 -5.02 3.73
C VAL A 216 -7.86 -6.34 4.37
N TYR A 217 -7.38 -6.65 5.58
CA TYR A 217 -7.71 -7.89 6.29
C TYR A 217 -8.33 -7.63 7.67
N PRO A 218 -9.44 -6.87 7.77
CA PRO A 218 -10.00 -6.46 9.05
C PRO A 218 -10.36 -7.67 9.90
N LYS A 219 -9.81 -7.76 11.12
CA LYS A 219 -9.98 -8.89 12.07
C LYS A 219 -9.54 -10.28 11.55
N SER A 220 -8.92 -10.35 10.38
CA SER A 220 -8.45 -11.58 9.73
C SER A 220 -6.93 -11.63 9.61
N HIS A 221 -6.23 -10.94 10.51
CA HIS A 221 -4.78 -10.95 10.56
C HIS A 221 -4.24 -10.82 11.99
N MET A 222 -3.01 -11.26 12.18
CA MET A 222 -2.17 -10.94 13.32
C MET A 222 -0.85 -10.36 12.81
N PHE A 223 -0.34 -9.39 13.56
CA PHE A 223 0.95 -8.75 13.31
C PHE A 223 1.75 -8.71 14.61
N GLU A 224 2.96 -9.26 14.59
CA GLU A 224 3.89 -9.23 15.71
C GLU A 224 5.26 -8.71 15.24
N LEU A 225 5.82 -7.79 16.01
CA LEU A 225 7.15 -7.22 15.78
C LEU A 225 7.95 -7.38 17.07
N LYS A 226 9.14 -7.97 16.97
CA LYS A 226 10.09 -8.09 18.09
C LYS A 226 11.43 -7.50 17.73
N LYS A 227 12.06 -6.88 18.72
CA LYS A 227 13.43 -6.38 18.66
C LYS A 227 14.12 -6.75 19.97
N GLU A 228 14.86 -7.86 19.97
CA GLU A 228 15.50 -8.43 21.16
C GLU A 228 16.81 -9.11 20.76
N ASN A 229 17.82 -9.12 21.64
CA ASN A 229 19.06 -9.90 21.46
C ASN A 229 19.76 -9.70 20.10
N ALA A 230 19.84 -8.46 19.61
CA ALA A 230 20.39 -8.12 18.30
C ALA A 230 19.67 -8.83 17.12
N ILE A 231 18.38 -9.14 17.29
CA ILE A 231 17.51 -9.69 16.26
C ILE A 231 16.29 -8.77 16.13
N PHE A 232 15.89 -8.52 14.88
CA PHE A 232 14.63 -7.91 14.53
C PHE A 232 13.79 -8.92 13.77
N SER A 233 12.54 -9.14 14.19
CA SER A 233 11.63 -10.08 13.55
C SER A 233 10.26 -9.49 13.35
N VAL A 234 9.70 -9.71 12.17
CA VAL A 234 8.30 -9.43 11.84
C VAL A 234 7.60 -10.74 11.53
N LYS A 235 6.46 -10.97 12.15
CA LYS A 235 5.56 -12.10 11.92
C LYS A 235 4.19 -11.61 11.54
N ILE A 236 3.63 -12.19 10.49
CA ILE A 236 2.30 -11.87 9.99
C ILE A 236 1.58 -13.19 9.75
N ASN A 237 0.40 -13.33 10.35
CA ASN A 237 -0.53 -14.39 10.03
C ASN A 237 -1.75 -13.74 9.39
N ILE A 238 -2.16 -14.23 8.22
CA ILE A 238 -3.33 -13.75 7.50
C ILE A 238 -4.27 -14.93 7.32
N LEU A 239 -5.51 -14.79 7.77
CA LEU A 239 -6.59 -15.71 7.46
C LEU A 239 -7.19 -15.32 6.10
N THR A 240 -7.01 -16.17 5.10
CA THR A 240 -7.56 -16.00 3.76
C THR A 240 -8.91 -16.70 3.67
N THR A 241 -9.94 -16.00 3.20
CA THR A 241 -11.18 -16.66 2.74
C THR A 241 -10.89 -17.37 1.42
N LEU A 242 -11.01 -18.70 1.40
CA LEU A 242 -11.00 -19.47 0.14
C LEU A 242 -12.09 -18.90 -0.78
N ASN A 243 -11.71 -18.34 -1.92
CA ASN A 243 -12.63 -18.30 -3.04
C ASN A 243 -12.73 -19.74 -3.55
N LYS A 244 -13.81 -20.44 -3.17
CA LYS A 244 -14.26 -21.60 -3.94
C LYS A 244 -14.50 -21.10 -5.36
N SER A 245 -13.65 -21.54 -6.28
CA SER A 245 -13.89 -21.44 -7.73
C SER A 245 -15.22 -22.05 -8.10
#